data_AF-A0A5K1CFN0-F1
#
_entry.id   AF-A0A5K1CFN0-F1
#
_cell.length_a   1.000
_cell.length_b   1.000
_cell.length_c   1.000
_cell.angle_alpha   90.00
_cell.angle_beta   90.00
_cell.angle_gamma   90.00
#
_symmetry.space_group_name_H-M   'P 1'
#
loop_
_entity.id
_entity.type
_entity.pdbx_description
1 polymer ?
#
loop_
_entity_poly.entity_id
_entity_poly.type
_entity_poly.pdbx_seq_one_letter_code
_entity_poly.pdbx_strand_id
1 'polypeptide(L)'
;DPIVKDVIKEGRRLSQQGGSPLMYAWHGKKYWGAAHGLAGIMHVLMDMQLNPEEQESVKGTLRYMIQNRFPSGNYPSSEGSSTDRLVHWCHGAPGVALTLCKAAK
;
A
#
# COMPACT_ATOMS: atom_id res chain seq x y z
N ASP A 1 16.12 -10.45 -6.78
CA ASP A 1 16.63 -9.10 -7.01
C ASP A 1 16.98 -8.45 -5.66
N PRO A 2 18.19 -7.90 -5.46
CA PRO A 2 18.57 -7.21 -4.22
C PRO A 2 17.62 -6.07 -3.83
N ILE A 3 17.11 -5.30 -4.81
CA ILE A 3 16.21 -4.16 -4.56
C ILE A 3 14.88 -4.65 -4.00
N VAL A 4 14.31 -5.70 -4.58
CA VAL A 4 13.05 -6.30 -4.10
C VAL A 4 13.19 -6.79 -2.65
N LYS A 5 14.31 -7.46 -2.34
CA LYS A 5 14.60 -7.94 -0.98
C LYS A 5 14.65 -6.79 0.02
N ASP A 6 15.30 -5.69 -0.32
CA ASP A 6 15.41 -4.52 0.56
C ASP A 6 14.06 -3.82 0.74
N VAL A 7 13.26 -3.67 -0.32
CA VAL A 7 11.91 -3.10 -0.25
C VAL A 7 11.01 -3.94 0.67
N ILE A 8 11.02 -5.27 0.54
CA ILE A 8 10.23 -6.15 1.41
C ILE A 8 10.75 -6.09 2.85
N LYS A 9 12.07 -6.19 3.05
CA LYS A 9 12.68 -6.15 4.38
C LYS A 9 12.31 -4.87 5.12
N GLU A 10 12.43 -3.72 4.47
CA GLU A 10 12.09 -2.43 5.08
C GLU A 10 10.59 -2.31 5.34
N GLY A 11 9.76 -2.80 4.41
CA GLY A 11 8.31 -2.84 4.58
C GLY A 11 7.87 -3.64 5.81
N ARG A 12 8.48 -4.82 6.03
CA ARG A 12 8.25 -5.66 7.21
C ARG A 12 8.77 -5.02 8.48
N ARG A 13 9.92 -4.33 8.43
CA ARG A 13 10.54 -3.66 9.59
C ARG A 13 9.63 -2.57 10.18
N LEU A 14 8.92 -1.82 9.34
CA LEU A 14 8.02 -0.74 9.79
C LEU A 14 6.58 -1.21 10.04
N SER A 15 6.26 -2.46 9.71
CA SER A 15 4.98 -3.07 10.04
C SER A 15 4.79 -3.15 11.56
N GLN A 16 3.54 -3.03 12.01
CA GLN A 16 3.16 -3.16 13.42
C GLN A 16 2.27 -4.37 13.58
N GLN A 17 2.34 -5.03 14.74
CA GLN A 17 1.52 -6.19 15.05
C GLN A 17 0.02 -5.82 14.97
N GLY A 18 -0.75 -6.56 14.18
CA GLY A 18 -2.16 -6.27 13.90
C GLY A 18 -2.42 -5.21 12.82
N GLY A 19 -1.37 -4.63 12.23
CA GLY A 19 -1.45 -3.68 11.12
C GLY A 19 -1.16 -4.31 9.75
N SER A 20 -0.89 -3.46 8.76
CA SER A 20 -0.49 -3.88 7.40
C SER A 20 0.81 -4.69 7.41
N PRO A 21 0.92 -5.84 6.71
CA PRO A 21 2.15 -6.63 6.62
C PRO A 21 3.36 -5.88 6.07
N LEU A 22 3.13 -4.94 5.14
CA LEU A 22 4.15 -4.02 4.66
C LEU A 22 3.71 -2.58 4.96
N MET A 23 4.65 -1.78 5.47
CA MET A 23 4.44 -0.38 5.77
C MET A 23 5.67 0.45 5.41
N TYR A 24 5.45 1.67 4.94
CA TYR A 24 6.52 2.57 4.49
C TYR A 24 6.24 3.99 4.95
N ALA A 25 7.27 4.82 5.04
CA ALA A 25 7.13 6.23 5.38
C ALA A 25 7.94 7.12 4.44
N TRP A 26 7.36 8.27 4.09
CA TRP A 26 8.02 9.33 3.35
C TRP A 26 7.74 10.66 4.06
N HIS A 27 8.79 11.46 4.31
CA HIS A 27 8.71 12.69 5.12
C HIS A 27 7.94 12.51 6.44
N GLY A 28 8.24 11.41 7.15
CA GLY A 28 7.62 11.09 8.45
C GLY A 28 6.17 10.63 8.39
N LYS A 29 5.57 10.48 7.20
CA LYS A 29 4.17 10.03 7.05
C LYS A 29 4.07 8.70 6.32
N LYS A 30 3.16 7.85 6.81
CA LYS A 30 2.84 6.55 6.24
C LYS A 30 1.73 6.68 5.18
N TYR A 31 2.12 7.09 3.97
CA TYR A 31 1.17 7.37 2.88
C TYR A 31 0.55 6.11 2.28
N TRP A 32 -0.67 6.23 1.78
CA TRP A 32 -1.40 5.12 1.12
C TRP A 32 -1.46 5.25 -0.39
N GLY A 33 -1.44 6.47 -0.92
CA GLY A 33 -1.66 6.76 -2.34
C GLY A 33 -0.55 6.28 -3.27
N ALA A 34 -0.75 6.44 -4.58
CA ALA A 34 0.14 5.87 -5.58
C ALA A 34 1.50 6.59 -5.70
N ALA A 35 1.56 7.89 -5.39
CA ALA A 35 2.78 8.67 -5.61
C ALA A 35 3.88 8.39 -4.57
N HIS A 36 3.51 8.27 -3.29
CA HIS A 36 4.46 8.19 -2.17
C HIS A 36 4.13 7.10 -1.15
N GLY A 37 3.17 6.23 -1.45
CA GLY A 37 2.56 5.35 -0.47
C GLY A 37 2.42 3.90 -0.89
N LEU A 38 1.69 3.16 -0.06
CA LEU A 38 1.45 1.72 -0.20
C LEU A 38 1.02 1.33 -1.61
N ALA A 39 0.04 2.03 -2.19
CA ALA A 39 -0.52 1.66 -3.49
C ALA A 39 0.56 1.64 -4.60
N GLY A 40 1.46 2.62 -4.63
CA GLY A 40 2.51 2.69 -5.62
C GLY A 40 3.55 1.58 -5.44
N ILE A 41 3.95 1.34 -4.20
CA ILE A 41 4.94 0.30 -3.88
C ILE A 41 4.38 -1.09 -4.21
N MET A 42 3.13 -1.39 -3.81
CA MET A 42 2.49 -2.67 -4.13
C MET A 42 2.32 -2.85 -5.64
N HIS A 43 2.01 -1.76 -6.37
CA HIS A 43 1.90 -1.81 -7.83
C HIS A 43 3.20 -2.29 -8.47
N VAL A 44 4.34 -1.73 -8.06
CA VAL A 44 5.66 -2.10 -8.58
C VAL A 44 6.05 -3.51 -8.15
N LEU A 45 5.82 -3.89 -6.89
CA LEU A 45 6.17 -5.23 -6.40
C LEU A 45 5.43 -6.35 -7.16
N MET A 46 4.20 -6.11 -7.64
CA MET A 46 3.46 -7.08 -8.44
C MET A 46 4.05 -7.32 -9.84
N ASP A 47 4.96 -6.47 -10.34
CA ASP A 47 5.73 -6.71 -11.57
C ASP A 47 7.04 -7.48 -11.33
N MET A 48 7.35 -7.80 -10.07
CA MET A 48 8.60 -8.45 -9.69
C MET A 48 8.41 -9.95 -9.44
N GLN A 49 9.50 -10.71 -9.54
CA GLN A 49 9.51 -12.09 -9.09
C GLN A 49 9.56 -12.14 -7.57
N LEU A 50 8.43 -12.47 -6.96
CA LEU A 50 8.25 -12.61 -5.52
C LEU A 50 8.10 -14.08 -5.14
N ASN A 51 8.70 -14.49 -4.03
CA ASN A 51 8.43 -15.79 -3.42
C ASN A 51 7.02 -15.83 -2.78
N PRO A 52 6.48 -17.01 -2.42
CA PRO A 52 5.11 -17.11 -1.89
C PRO A 52 4.84 -16.25 -0.64
N GLU A 53 5.80 -16.11 0.26
CA GLU A 53 5.67 -15.30 1.48
C GLU A 53 5.64 -13.80 1.17
N GLU A 54 6.46 -13.36 0.22
CA GLU A 54 6.47 -11.98 -0.29
C GLU A 54 5.17 -11.64 -1.00
N GLN A 55 4.65 -12.55 -1.83
CA GLN A 55 3.34 -12.40 -2.48
C GLN A 55 2.22 -12.26 -1.45
N GLU A 56 2.24 -13.05 -0.38
CA GLU A 56 1.23 -12.95 0.68
C GLU A 56 1.37 -11.64 1.47
N SER A 57 2.59 -11.14 1.64
CA SER A 57 2.82 -9.82 2.25
C SER A 57 2.19 -8.69 1.42
N VAL A 58 2.33 -8.75 0.08
CA VAL A 58 1.70 -7.80 -0.85
C VAL A 58 0.18 -7.93 -0.81
N LYS A 59 -0.36 -9.15 -0.92
CA LYS A 59 -1.82 -9.40 -0.85
C LYS A 59 -2.41 -8.93 0.48
N GLY A 60 -1.76 -9.24 1.59
CA GLY A 60 -2.19 -8.82 2.92
C GLY A 60 -2.17 -7.30 3.09
N THR A 61 -1.20 -6.61 2.50
CA THR A 61 -1.15 -5.13 2.48
C THR A 61 -2.32 -4.54 1.69
N LEU A 62 -2.64 -5.09 0.52
CA LEU A 62 -3.80 -4.64 -0.27
C LEU A 62 -5.12 -4.93 0.46
N ARG A 63 -5.27 -6.10 1.08
CA ARG A 63 -6.45 -6.44 1.89
C ARG A 63 -6.60 -5.50 3.08
N TYR A 64 -5.51 -5.15 3.76
CA TYR A 64 -5.50 -4.17 4.82
C TYR A 64 -6.05 -2.82 4.34
N MET A 65 -5.57 -2.33 3.18
CA MET A 65 -6.08 -1.08 2.59
C MET A 65 -7.57 -1.17 2.27
N ILE A 66 -8.03 -2.29 1.68
CA ILE A 66 -9.45 -2.52 1.35
C ILE A 66 -10.32 -2.47 2.62
N GLN A 67 -9.89 -3.13 3.69
CA GLN A 67 -10.67 -3.21 4.95
C GLN A 67 -10.74 -1.88 5.70
N ASN A 68 -9.72 -1.03 5.55
CA ASN A 68 -9.57 0.21 6.33
C ASN A 68 -9.81 1.49 5.50
N ARG A 69 -10.50 1.38 4.36
CA ARG A 69 -10.96 2.53 3.59
C ARG A 69 -12.09 3.28 4.32
N PHE A 70 -12.39 4.51 3.91
CA PHE A 70 -13.48 5.28 4.48
C PHE A 70 -14.85 4.64 4.17
N PRO A 71 -15.91 4.95 4.96
CA PRO A 71 -17.28 4.49 4.66
C PRO A 71 -17.77 4.86 3.26
N SER A 72 -17.28 5.97 2.69
CA SER A 72 -17.56 6.40 1.30
C SER A 72 -16.99 5.45 0.24
N GLY A 73 -16.06 4.58 0.61
CA GLY A 73 -15.25 3.78 -0.30
C GLY A 73 -13.95 4.46 -0.75
N ASN A 74 -13.73 5.74 -0.43
CA ASN A 74 -12.46 6.42 -0.71
C ASN A 74 -11.36 5.97 0.27
N TYR A 75 -10.10 6.28 -0.06
CA TYR A 75 -8.93 5.86 0.72
C TYR A 75 -8.29 7.04 1.46
N PRO A 76 -7.80 6.84 2.70
CA PRO A 76 -7.08 7.86 3.43
C PRO A 76 -5.79 8.25 2.69
N SER A 77 -5.33 9.49 2.89
CA SER A 77 -4.04 9.93 2.36
C SER A 77 -2.87 9.20 2.99
N SER A 78 -2.97 8.90 4.29
CA SER A 78 -1.94 8.30 5.14
C SER A 78 -2.58 7.67 6.38
N GLU A 79 -1.84 6.83 7.10
CA GLU A 79 -2.24 6.30 8.42
C GLU A 79 -2.77 7.41 9.35
N GLY A 80 -3.89 7.14 10.03
CA GLY A 80 -4.51 8.05 10.99
C GLY A 80 -5.22 9.27 10.38
N SER A 81 -5.22 9.44 9.05
CA SER A 81 -5.96 10.52 8.40
C SER A 81 -7.47 10.26 8.48
N SER A 82 -8.21 11.14 9.14
CA SER A 82 -9.68 11.08 9.27
C SER A 82 -10.42 11.93 8.25
N THR A 83 -9.71 12.66 7.38
CA THR A 83 -10.32 13.59 6.42
C THR A 83 -10.52 12.93 5.06
N ASP A 84 -11.77 12.64 4.72
CA ASP A 84 -12.16 12.06 3.44
C ASP A 84 -12.46 13.15 2.39
N ARG A 85 -11.41 13.61 1.68
CA ARG A 85 -11.55 14.73 0.72
C ARG A 85 -10.72 14.62 -0.55
N LEU A 86 -9.71 13.75 -0.58
CA LEU A 86 -8.79 13.65 -1.71
C LEU A 86 -9.21 12.51 -2.62
N VAL A 87 -9.46 12.81 -3.90
CA VAL A 87 -9.85 11.84 -4.93
C VAL A 87 -8.92 12.00 -6.12
N HIS A 88 -7.62 11.78 -5.91
CA HIS A 88 -6.57 12.02 -6.89
C HIS A 88 -5.76 10.75 -7.16
N TRP A 89 -4.99 10.77 -8.26
CA TRP A 89 -3.98 9.74 -8.52
C TRP A 89 -2.96 9.65 -7.38
N CYS A 90 -2.45 10.80 -6.91
CA CYS A 90 -1.43 10.81 -5.86
C CYS A 90 -1.97 10.36 -4.50
N HIS A 91 -3.22 10.70 -4.15
CA HIS A 91 -3.86 10.40 -2.88
C HIS A 91 -5.37 10.17 -3.06
N GLY A 92 -5.88 9.05 -2.56
CA GLY A 92 -7.29 8.68 -2.66
C GLY A 92 -7.56 7.57 -3.67
N ALA A 93 -8.85 7.34 -3.93
CA ALA A 93 -9.35 6.20 -4.68
C ALA A 93 -8.74 6.01 -6.08
N PRO A 94 -8.53 7.04 -6.92
CA PRO A 94 -8.04 6.82 -8.29
C PRO A 94 -6.67 6.13 -8.36
N GLY A 95 -5.72 6.54 -7.52
CA GLY A 95 -4.40 5.90 -7.45
C GLY A 95 -4.47 4.47 -6.93
N VAL A 96 -5.28 4.24 -5.89
CA VAL A 96 -5.44 2.91 -5.29
C VAL A 96 -6.16 1.96 -6.26
N ALA A 97 -7.17 2.44 -6.98
CA ALA A 97 -7.92 1.66 -7.96
C ALA A 97 -7.02 1.11 -9.06
N LEU A 98 -6.07 1.90 -9.58
CA LEU A 98 -5.09 1.41 -10.56
C LEU A 98 -4.29 0.22 -10.04
N THR A 99 -3.87 0.27 -8.78
CA THR A 99 -3.17 -0.83 -8.12
C THR A 99 -4.09 -2.04 -7.92
N LEU A 100 -5.34 -1.84 -7.49
CA LEU A 100 -6.29 -2.95 -7.32
C LEU A 100 -6.69 -3.61 -8.64
N CYS A 101 -6.86 -2.83 -9.72
CA CYS A 101 -7.07 -3.37 -11.06
C CYS A 101 -5.89 -4.23 -11.52
N LYS A 102 -4.66 -3.87 -11.15
CA LYS A 102 -3.49 -4.72 -11.41
C LYS A 102 -3.52 -6.00 -10.57
N ALA A 103 -3.88 -5.91 -9.30
CA ALA A 103 -3.97 -7.06 -8.40
C ALA A 103 -5.09 -8.05 -8.75
N ALA A 104 -6.12 -7.59 -9.48
CA ALA A 104 -7.25 -8.41 -9.92
C ALA A 104 -6.99 -9.20 -11.22
N LYS A 105 -5.87 -8.94 -11.89
CA LYS A 105 -5.43 -9.70 -13.08
C LYS A 105 -4.68 -10.95 -12.66
#